data_AF-A0A916W6I8-F1
#
_entry.id   AF-A0A916W6I8-F1
#
_cell.length_a   1.000
_cell.length_b   1.000
_cell.length_c   1.000
_cell.angle_alpha   90.00
_cell.angle_beta   90.00
_cell.angle_gamma   90.00
#
_symmetry.space_group_name_H-M   'P 1'
#
loop_
_entity.id
_entity.type
_entity.pdbx_description
1 polymer ?
#
loop_
_entity_poly.entity_id
_entity_poly.type
_entity_poly.pdbx_seq_one_letter_code
_entity_poly.pdbx_strand_id
1 'polypeptide(L)'
;MRVIGIDLSGPSNHKDTVLTVFEVQNSQLGFVKIRSNMSDEEILKEIFAQAQLDEVVIGIDAPLSYEDGGGDRESDRALRRYIVEIGMKPGSIMPPTLNRMVYLTLRGIRLSREIESQVYEHPVSIVEVHPGAVIGSRLSSKEMDYVLTYKQDFNVRKILLSWLVEQKLIGVPDTVADFSHSFDSCAAAIGAWHWKDNDFVPKWIYPAKSPLHPYDYCC
;
A
#
# COMPACT_ATOMS: atom_id res chain seq x y z
N MET A 1 8.69 -13.09 -9.29
CA MET A 1 7.75 -11.96 -9.16
C MET A 1 8.39 -10.86 -8.32
N ARG A 2 8.31 -9.60 -8.78
CA ARG A 2 8.65 -8.40 -8.01
C ARG A 2 7.39 -7.84 -7.36
N VAL A 3 7.50 -7.43 -6.10
CA VAL A 3 6.39 -6.78 -5.39
C VAL A 3 6.85 -5.39 -4.96
N ILE A 4 6.04 -4.39 -5.30
CA ILE A 4 6.30 -2.99 -5.02
C ILE A 4 5.22 -2.48 -4.07
N GLY A 5 5.63 -1.83 -2.99
CA GLY A 5 4.74 -1.07 -2.13
C GLY A 5 5.03 0.41 -2.26
N ILE A 6 3.99 1.21 -2.51
CA ILE A 6 4.07 2.65 -2.70
C ILE A 6 3.22 3.32 -1.63
N ASP A 7 3.85 4.10 -0.77
CA ASP A 7 3.16 5.06 0.07
C ASP A 7 3.20 6.43 -0.62
N LEU A 8 2.05 6.89 -1.12
CA LEU A 8 1.96 8.15 -1.85
C LEU A 8 1.66 9.30 -0.88
N SER A 9 2.40 10.38 -1.07
CA SER A 9 2.10 11.66 -0.42
C SER A 9 1.43 12.64 -1.38
N GLY A 10 0.89 13.74 -0.84
CA GLY A 10 0.32 14.80 -1.67
C GLY A 10 1.34 15.39 -2.67
N PRO A 11 0.88 15.93 -3.81
CA PRO A 11 1.73 16.38 -4.92
C PRO A 11 2.66 17.54 -4.59
N SER A 12 2.35 18.34 -3.56
CA SER A 12 3.24 19.41 -3.09
C SER A 12 4.34 18.93 -2.12
N ASN A 13 4.32 17.64 -1.74
CA ASN A 13 5.23 17.08 -0.75
C ASN A 13 5.71 15.69 -1.16
N HIS A 14 6.48 15.59 -2.25
CA HIS A 14 7.11 14.32 -2.65
C HIS A 14 8.04 13.73 -1.59
N LYS A 15 8.46 14.50 -0.58
CA LYS A 15 9.43 14.05 0.42
C LYS A 15 8.97 12.80 1.16
N ASP A 16 7.66 12.72 1.39
CA ASP A 16 7.05 11.62 2.11
C ASP A 16 6.60 10.48 1.19
N THR A 17 6.82 10.58 -0.13
CA THR A 17 6.55 9.46 -1.04
C THR A 17 7.66 8.43 -0.93
N VAL A 18 7.28 7.20 -0.62
CA VAL A 18 8.21 6.07 -0.46
C VAL A 18 7.79 4.91 -1.33
N LEU A 19 8.78 4.30 -1.99
CA LEU A 19 8.63 3.07 -2.76
C LEU A 19 9.58 2.01 -2.18
N THR A 20 9.05 0.83 -1.91
CA THR A 20 9.83 -0.36 -1.57
C THR A 20 9.71 -1.41 -2.67
N VAL A 21 10.80 -2.12 -2.91
CA VAL A 21 10.85 -3.24 -3.86
C VAL A 21 11.26 -4.49 -3.11
N PHE A 22 10.51 -5.56 -3.35
CA PHE A 22 10.74 -6.89 -2.85
C PHE A 22 10.77 -7.90 -4.01
N GLU A 23 11.36 -9.05 -3.74
CA GLU A 23 11.36 -10.22 -4.62
C GLU A 23 10.75 -11.40 -3.89
N VAL A 24 9.85 -12.12 -4.55
CA VAL A 24 9.35 -13.38 -4.00
C VAL A 24 10.42 -14.45 -4.16
N GLN A 25 10.87 -15.02 -3.04
CA GLN A 25 11.82 -16.13 -2.98
C GLN A 25 11.35 -17.13 -1.91
N ASN A 26 11.19 -18.41 -2.27
CA ASN A 26 10.83 -19.48 -1.33
C ASN A 26 9.62 -19.15 -0.43
N SER A 27 8.55 -18.59 -1.01
CA SER A 27 7.34 -18.14 -0.30
C SER A 27 7.59 -17.04 0.77
N GLN A 28 8.64 -16.24 0.60
CA GLN A 28 8.98 -15.06 1.39
C GLN A 28 9.18 -13.84 0.47
N LEU A 29 9.05 -12.63 1.01
CA LEU A 29 9.41 -11.39 0.32
C LEU A 29 10.79 -10.93 0.77
N GLY A 30 11.79 -11.15 -0.09
CA GLY A 30 13.14 -10.64 0.09
C GLY A 30 13.22 -9.15 -0.22
N PHE A 31 13.67 -8.34 0.74
CA PHE A 31 13.91 -6.92 0.53
C PHE A 31 14.99 -6.69 -0.54
N VAL A 32 14.68 -5.86 -1.52
CA VAL A 32 15.63 -5.45 -2.57
C VAL A 32 16.11 -4.03 -2.33
N LYS A 33 15.17 -3.08 -2.17
CA LYS A 33 15.50 -1.67 -1.95
C LYS A 33 14.32 -0.86 -1.44
N ILE A 34 14.65 0.30 -0.88
CA ILE A 34 13.73 1.37 -0.51
C ILE A 34 14.23 2.68 -1.10
N ARG A 35 13.31 3.52 -1.60
CA ARG A 35 13.60 4.87 -2.06
C ARG A 35 12.54 5.83 -1.51
N SER A 36 13.00 6.91 -0.90
CA SER A 36 12.16 8.00 -0.39
C SER A 36 12.32 9.25 -1.26
N ASN A 37 11.47 10.25 -1.04
CA ASN A 37 11.44 11.51 -1.79
C ASN A 37 11.15 11.30 -3.29
N MET A 38 10.33 10.32 -3.66
CA MET A 38 10.15 9.96 -5.07
C MET A 38 9.11 10.80 -5.80
N SER A 39 9.51 11.32 -6.96
CA SER A 39 8.61 11.87 -7.96
C SER A 39 7.88 10.78 -8.76
N ASP A 40 6.78 11.13 -9.43
CA ASP A 40 6.03 10.19 -10.28
C ASP A 40 6.90 9.64 -11.41
N GLU A 41 7.74 10.48 -12.04
CA GLU A 41 8.65 10.04 -13.10
C GLU A 41 9.66 8.99 -12.59
N GLU A 42 10.19 9.17 -11.38
CA GLU A 42 11.11 8.20 -10.79
C GLU A 42 10.41 6.89 -10.42
N ILE A 43 9.15 6.96 -9.96
CA ILE A 43 8.32 5.78 -9.69
C ILE A 43 8.12 4.99 -10.99
N LEU A 44 7.72 5.67 -12.07
CA LEU A 44 7.51 5.04 -13.37
C LEU A 44 8.79 4.40 -13.91
N LYS A 45 9.95 5.06 -13.79
CA LYS A 45 11.25 4.49 -14.17
C LYS A 45 11.60 3.26 -13.35
N GLU A 46 11.33 3.28 -12.05
CA GLU A 46 11.59 2.15 -11.17
C GLU A 46 10.69 0.95 -11.50
N ILE A 47 9.38 1.17 -11.69
CA ILE A 47 8.44 0.14 -12.13
C ILE A 47 8.87 -0.45 -13.46
N PHE A 48 9.22 0.40 -14.44
CA PHE A 48 9.70 -0.04 -15.75
C PHE A 48 10.93 -0.94 -15.61
N ALA A 49 11.92 -0.54 -14.80
CA ALA A 49 13.12 -1.33 -14.56
C ALA A 49 12.82 -2.68 -13.89
N GLN A 50 11.90 -2.73 -12.90
CA GLN A 50 11.49 -3.99 -12.29
C GLN A 50 10.72 -4.89 -13.27
N ALA A 51 9.91 -4.30 -14.16
CA ALA A 51 9.14 -5.02 -15.16
C ALA A 51 9.98 -5.51 -16.35
N GLN A 52 11.27 -5.17 -16.43
CA GLN A 52 12.24 -5.83 -17.32
C GLN A 52 12.82 -7.12 -16.71
N LEU A 53 12.64 -7.33 -15.40
CA LEU A 53 13.24 -8.47 -14.69
C LEU A 53 12.26 -9.61 -14.47
N ASP A 54 11.00 -9.28 -14.17
CA ASP A 54 9.93 -10.25 -13.89
C ASP A 54 8.56 -9.56 -13.85
N GLU A 55 7.48 -10.32 -13.64
CA GLU A 55 6.14 -9.80 -13.32
C GLU A 55 6.21 -8.87 -12.10
N VAL A 56 5.49 -7.74 -12.17
CA VAL A 56 5.42 -6.73 -11.10
C VAL A 56 4.02 -6.62 -10.54
N VAL A 57 3.91 -6.66 -9.21
CA VAL A 57 2.67 -6.41 -8.46
C VAL A 57 2.86 -5.17 -7.60
N ILE A 58 1.93 -4.22 -7.67
CA ILE A 58 2.08 -2.91 -7.05
C ILE A 58 0.91 -2.67 -6.08
N GLY A 59 1.22 -2.46 -4.81
CA GLY A 59 0.29 -1.93 -3.80
C GLY A 59 0.47 -0.43 -3.65
N ILE A 60 -0.59 0.34 -3.82
CA ILE A 60 -0.55 1.81 -3.72
C ILE A 60 -1.41 2.27 -2.54
N ASP A 61 -0.81 2.97 -1.57
CA ASP A 61 -1.51 3.72 -0.52
C ASP A 61 -2.01 5.06 -1.06
N ALA A 62 -3.11 4.99 -1.83
CA ALA A 62 -3.93 6.13 -2.20
C ALA A 62 -5.24 5.61 -2.81
N PRO A 63 -6.35 6.34 -2.66
CA PRO A 63 -7.52 6.10 -3.49
C PRO A 63 -7.17 6.20 -4.99
N LEU A 64 -7.57 5.21 -5.78
CA LEU A 64 -7.30 5.13 -7.22
C LEU A 64 -8.53 5.43 -8.09
N SER A 65 -9.59 5.95 -7.48
CA SER A 65 -10.84 6.38 -8.14
C SER A 65 -11.62 7.37 -7.25
N TYR A 66 -12.68 7.96 -7.81
CA TYR A 66 -13.64 8.78 -7.07
C TYR A 66 -15.04 8.18 -7.14
N GLU A 67 -15.85 8.47 -6.12
CA GLU A 67 -17.29 8.27 -6.15
C GLU A 67 -17.97 9.44 -6.87
N ASP A 68 -18.97 9.15 -7.70
CA ASP A 68 -19.79 10.20 -8.30
C ASP A 68 -20.62 10.90 -7.22
N GLY A 69 -20.61 12.24 -7.21
CA GLY A 69 -21.14 13.05 -6.10
C GLY A 69 -20.19 13.21 -4.89
N GLY A 70 -19.02 12.55 -4.90
CA GLY A 70 -17.98 12.71 -3.89
C GLY A 70 -18.24 11.98 -2.56
N GLY A 71 -17.36 12.22 -1.59
CA GLY A 71 -17.39 11.51 -0.30
C GLY A 71 -16.69 10.16 -0.34
N ASP A 72 -17.11 9.24 0.54
CA ASP A 72 -16.61 7.86 0.56
C ASP A 72 -17.10 7.10 -0.69
N ARG A 73 -16.25 6.27 -1.29
CA ARG A 73 -16.67 5.21 -2.21
C ARG A 73 -17.36 4.09 -1.44
N GLU A 74 -18.06 3.22 -2.16
CA GLU A 74 -18.60 2.00 -1.54
C GLU A 74 -17.51 1.13 -0.88
N SER A 75 -16.33 1.05 -1.50
CA SER A 75 -15.16 0.36 -0.97
C SER A 75 -14.62 1.03 0.30
N ASP A 76 -14.56 2.36 0.36
CA ASP A 76 -14.17 3.12 1.56
C ASP A 76 -15.13 2.85 2.73
N ARG A 77 -16.44 2.86 2.48
CA ARG A 77 -17.47 2.52 3.48
C ARG A 77 -17.35 1.07 3.95
N ALA A 78 -17.05 0.15 3.04
CA ALA A 78 -16.86 -1.25 3.37
C ALA A 78 -15.60 -1.46 4.23
N LEU A 79 -14.48 -0.83 3.85
CA LEU A 79 -13.24 -0.90 4.62
C LEU A 79 -13.42 -0.24 5.99
N ARG A 80 -14.07 0.92 6.07
CA ARG A 80 -14.37 1.61 7.34
C ARG A 80 -15.13 0.70 8.32
N ARG A 81 -16.14 -0.04 7.84
CA ARG A 81 -16.89 -1.00 8.66
C ARG A 81 -15.97 -2.12 9.15
N TYR A 82 -15.21 -2.72 8.24
CA TYR A 82 -14.27 -3.79 8.56
C TYR A 82 -13.22 -3.36 9.60
N ILE A 83 -12.58 -2.20 9.41
CA ILE A 83 -11.53 -1.76 10.33
C ILE A 83 -12.06 -1.44 11.73
N VAL A 84 -13.32 -1.01 11.85
CA VAL A 84 -13.96 -0.78 13.15
C VAL A 84 -14.24 -2.11 13.85
N GLU A 85 -14.67 -3.14 13.13
CA GLU A 85 -14.92 -4.48 13.67
C GLU A 85 -13.64 -5.11 14.26
N ILE A 86 -12.48 -4.85 13.65
CA ILE A 86 -11.19 -5.33 14.17
C ILE A 86 -10.59 -4.42 15.26
N GLY A 87 -11.25 -3.30 15.61
CA GLY A 87 -10.86 -2.43 16.73
C GLY A 87 -10.12 -1.14 16.36
N MET A 88 -10.01 -0.80 15.08
CA MET A 88 -9.44 0.48 14.64
C MET A 88 -10.45 1.63 14.77
N LYS A 89 -9.94 2.87 14.72
CA LYS A 89 -10.79 4.08 14.75
C LYS A 89 -11.49 4.27 13.40
N PRO A 90 -12.77 4.66 13.37
CA PRO A 90 -13.48 4.90 12.10
C PRO A 90 -12.82 6.00 11.27
N GLY A 91 -12.19 6.98 11.92
CA GLY A 91 -11.48 8.08 11.27
C GLY A 91 -10.15 7.69 10.61
N SER A 92 -9.71 6.43 10.71
CA SER A 92 -8.53 5.93 10.00
C SER A 92 -8.74 5.89 8.49
N ILE A 93 -9.98 5.75 8.01
CA ILE A 93 -10.32 5.91 6.59
C ILE A 93 -10.81 7.34 6.35
N MET A 94 -10.13 8.07 5.47
CA MET A 94 -10.53 9.42 5.07
C MET A 94 -11.19 9.38 3.69
N PRO A 95 -12.32 10.09 3.50
CA PRO A 95 -12.95 10.18 2.18
C PRO A 95 -11.98 10.76 1.13
N PRO A 96 -11.95 10.22 -0.09
CA PRO A 96 -11.12 10.73 -1.20
C PRO A 96 -11.30 12.23 -1.48
N THR A 97 -12.47 12.80 -1.17
CA THR A 97 -12.79 14.22 -1.42
C THR A 97 -12.46 15.16 -0.25
N LEU A 98 -11.89 14.66 0.85
CA LEU A 98 -11.43 15.52 1.95
C LEU A 98 -10.23 16.37 1.47
N ASN A 99 -10.14 17.65 1.85
CA ASN A 99 -9.21 18.63 1.24
C ASN A 99 -7.76 18.14 0.99
N ARG A 100 -7.16 17.37 1.91
CA ARG A 100 -5.81 16.80 1.72
C ARG A 100 -5.79 15.51 0.89
N MET A 101 -6.87 14.74 0.92
CA MET A 101 -7.05 13.50 0.16
C MET A 101 -7.35 13.75 -1.32
N VAL A 102 -7.95 14.88 -1.68
CA VAL A 102 -8.27 15.20 -3.09
C VAL A 102 -7.01 15.13 -3.94
N TYR A 103 -5.95 15.81 -3.50
CA TYR A 103 -4.71 15.86 -4.26
C TYR A 103 -3.98 14.51 -4.30
N LEU A 104 -4.01 13.76 -3.20
CA LEU A 104 -3.44 12.41 -3.14
C LEU A 104 -4.19 11.46 -4.07
N THR A 105 -5.52 11.53 -4.09
CA THR A 105 -6.37 10.69 -4.94
C THR A 105 -6.16 11.02 -6.42
N LEU A 106 -6.13 12.31 -6.80
CA LEU A 106 -5.84 12.71 -8.18
C LEU A 106 -4.46 12.22 -8.63
N ARG A 107 -3.46 12.26 -7.73
CA ARG A 107 -2.13 11.73 -8.00
C ARG A 107 -2.16 10.20 -8.17
N GLY A 108 -2.84 9.47 -7.30
CA GLY A 108 -3.02 8.02 -7.42
C GLY A 108 -3.72 7.61 -8.71
N ILE A 109 -4.81 8.29 -9.08
CA ILE A 109 -5.51 8.10 -10.35
C ILE A 109 -4.57 8.35 -11.53
N ARG A 110 -3.86 9.49 -11.54
CA ARG A 110 -2.94 9.80 -12.65
C ARG A 110 -1.84 8.75 -12.77
N LEU A 111 -1.14 8.45 -11.67
CA LEU A 111 0.00 7.54 -11.65
C LEU A 111 -0.42 6.13 -12.11
N SER A 112 -1.56 5.63 -11.63
CA SER A 112 -2.06 4.32 -12.04
C SER A 112 -2.36 4.24 -13.54
N ARG A 113 -2.90 5.31 -14.16
CA ARG A 113 -3.07 5.38 -15.63
C ARG A 113 -1.75 5.46 -16.37
N GLU A 114 -0.79 6.23 -15.86
CA GLU A 114 0.53 6.34 -16.49
C GLU A 114 1.28 5.00 -16.45
N ILE A 115 1.16 4.23 -15.36
CA ILE A 115 1.67 2.85 -15.28
C ILE A 115 0.98 1.97 -16.33
N GLU A 116 -0.35 1.93 -16.38
CA GLU A 116 -1.09 1.11 -17.36
C GLU A 116 -0.83 1.47 -18.82
N SER A 117 -0.49 2.74 -19.10
CA SER A 117 -0.25 3.22 -20.47
C SER A 117 1.09 2.76 -21.05
N GLN A 118 1.99 2.25 -20.22
CA GLN A 118 3.32 1.80 -20.65
C GLN A 118 3.28 0.39 -21.22
N VAL A 119 4.24 0.12 -22.10
CA VAL A 119 4.51 -1.23 -22.60
C VAL A 119 5.66 -1.81 -21.78
N TYR A 120 5.40 -2.94 -21.13
CA TYR A 120 6.36 -3.66 -20.31
C TYR A 120 6.71 -5.01 -20.93
N GLU A 121 7.90 -5.51 -20.62
CA GLU A 121 8.31 -6.86 -21.03
C GLU A 121 7.54 -7.93 -20.26
N HIS A 122 7.33 -7.71 -18.96
CA HIS A 122 6.52 -8.56 -18.10
C HIS A 122 5.24 -7.86 -17.60
N PRO A 123 4.20 -8.61 -17.20
CA PRO A 123 2.96 -8.03 -16.72
C PRO A 123 3.15 -7.14 -15.49
N VAL A 124 2.38 -6.05 -15.43
CA VAL A 124 2.30 -5.15 -14.28
C VAL A 124 0.85 -5.12 -13.79
N SER A 125 0.65 -5.38 -12.50
CA SER A 125 -0.67 -5.37 -11.85
C SER A 125 -0.70 -4.37 -10.71
N ILE A 126 -1.82 -3.67 -10.53
CA ILE A 126 -2.01 -2.65 -9.49
C ILE A 126 -3.17 -3.02 -8.59
N VAL A 127 -2.99 -2.86 -7.29
CA VAL A 127 -4.04 -2.96 -6.27
C VAL A 127 -3.97 -1.77 -5.33
N GLU A 128 -5.14 -1.25 -4.97
CA GLU A 128 -5.24 -0.23 -3.94
C GLU A 128 -5.05 -0.87 -2.56
N VAL A 129 -4.31 -0.22 -1.66
CA VAL A 129 -4.00 -0.75 -0.31
C VAL A 129 -4.12 0.34 0.74
N HIS A 130 -4.53 -0.03 1.97
CA HIS A 130 -4.47 0.85 3.13
C HIS A 130 -3.54 0.23 4.19
N PRO A 131 -2.31 0.73 4.37
CA PRO A 131 -1.30 0.16 5.25
C PRO A 131 -1.78 -0.12 6.66
N GLY A 132 -2.50 0.83 7.27
CA GLY A 132 -3.02 0.64 8.62
C GLY A 132 -4.02 -0.53 8.73
N ALA A 133 -4.77 -0.82 7.67
CA ALA A 133 -5.72 -1.92 7.64
C ALA A 133 -5.02 -3.26 7.34
N VAL A 134 -3.96 -3.24 6.52
CA VAL A 134 -3.07 -4.41 6.34
C VAL A 134 -2.48 -4.84 7.69
N ILE A 135 -1.93 -3.88 8.45
CA ILE A 135 -1.33 -4.15 9.76
C ILE A 135 -2.42 -4.60 10.74
N GLY A 136 -3.51 -3.83 10.87
CA GLY A 136 -4.56 -4.08 11.85
C GLY A 136 -5.29 -5.42 11.66
N SER A 137 -5.49 -5.85 10.42
CA SER A 137 -6.15 -7.13 10.11
C SER A 137 -5.30 -8.38 10.40
N ARG A 138 -4.01 -8.18 10.69
CA ARG A 138 -3.03 -9.25 10.96
C ARG A 138 -2.52 -9.25 12.40
N LEU A 139 -2.87 -8.24 13.19
CA LEU A 139 -2.54 -8.17 14.62
C LEU A 139 -3.72 -8.61 15.48
N SER A 140 -3.41 -9.07 16.70
CA SER A 140 -4.45 -9.41 17.66
C SER A 140 -5.07 -8.17 18.29
N SER A 141 -6.25 -8.31 18.90
CA SER A 141 -6.91 -7.20 19.61
C SER A 141 -6.08 -6.63 20.77
N LYS A 142 -5.16 -7.43 21.34
CA LYS A 142 -4.24 -6.98 22.40
C LYS A 142 -3.12 -6.08 21.88
N GLU A 143 -2.87 -6.10 20.58
CA GLU A 143 -1.80 -5.37 19.90
C GLU A 143 -2.35 -4.16 19.11
N MET A 144 -3.66 -3.91 19.20
CA MET A 144 -4.32 -2.84 18.44
C MET A 144 -3.74 -1.45 18.75
N ASP A 145 -3.25 -1.24 19.97
CA ASP A 145 -2.56 0.01 20.33
C ASP A 145 -1.34 0.27 19.43
N TYR A 146 -0.64 -0.77 18.95
CA TYR A 146 0.45 -0.62 18.00
C TYR A 146 -0.05 -0.05 16.66
N VAL A 147 -1.16 -0.58 16.14
CA VAL A 147 -1.80 -0.08 14.90
C VAL A 147 -2.24 1.38 15.06
N LEU A 148 -2.75 1.74 16.23
CA LEU A 148 -3.28 3.07 16.48
C LEU A 148 -2.20 4.14 16.69
N THR A 149 -0.96 3.74 17.01
CA THR A 149 0.11 4.65 17.42
C THR A 149 1.37 4.58 16.56
N TYR A 150 1.57 3.56 15.72
CA TYR A 150 2.83 3.39 14.96
C TYR A 150 3.15 4.57 14.04
N LYS A 151 2.16 5.33 13.56
CA LYS A 151 2.44 6.53 12.74
C LYS A 151 3.16 7.62 13.54
N GLN A 152 3.04 7.64 14.87
CA GLN A 152 3.62 8.66 15.75
C GLN A 152 4.77 8.10 16.62
N ASP A 153 4.68 6.84 17.03
CA ASP A 153 5.61 6.24 17.98
C ASP A 153 6.69 5.41 17.28
N PHE A 154 7.94 5.88 17.38
CA PHE A 154 9.12 5.21 16.86
C PHE A 154 9.39 3.85 17.53
N ASN A 155 9.15 3.72 18.83
CA ASN A 155 9.37 2.48 19.56
C ASN A 155 8.37 1.41 19.11
N VAL A 156 7.12 1.81 18.84
CA VAL A 156 6.12 0.93 18.25
C VAL A 156 6.55 0.46 16.87
N ARG A 157 7.06 1.34 16.00
CA ARG A 157 7.60 0.92 14.69
C ARG A 157 8.75 -0.06 14.82
N LYS A 158 9.65 0.11 15.80
CA LYS A 158 10.71 -0.87 16.07
C LYS A 158 10.17 -2.23 16.48
N ILE A 159 9.12 -2.28 17.31
CA ILE A 159 8.45 -3.54 17.66
C ILE A 159 7.86 -4.17 16.40
N LEU A 160 7.18 -3.38 15.57
CA LEU A 160 6.54 -3.86 14.34
C LEU A 160 7.52 -4.30 13.25
N LEU A 161 8.83 -4.00 13.33
CA LEU A 161 9.82 -4.62 12.44
C LEU A 161 9.84 -6.13 12.60
N SER A 162 9.68 -6.65 13.83
CA SER A 162 9.59 -8.09 14.07
C SER A 162 8.33 -8.67 13.43
N TRP A 163 7.23 -7.92 13.46
CA TRP A 163 6.00 -8.29 12.78
C TRP A 163 6.16 -8.40 11.25
N LEU A 164 6.97 -7.53 10.61
CA LEU A 164 7.27 -7.68 9.18
C LEU A 164 7.92 -9.04 8.88
N VAL A 165 8.84 -9.48 9.74
CA VAL A 165 9.49 -10.80 9.61
C VAL A 165 8.47 -11.94 9.80
N GLU A 166 7.54 -11.81 10.74
CA GLU A 166 6.43 -12.76 10.92
C GLU A 166 5.50 -12.82 9.70
N GLN A 167 5.32 -11.70 8.99
CA GLN A 167 4.65 -11.64 7.69
C GLN A 167 5.53 -12.11 6.52
N LYS A 168 6.66 -12.77 6.80
CA LYS A 168 7.61 -13.31 5.83
C LYS A 168 8.31 -12.25 4.96
N LEU A 169 8.40 -11.00 5.41
CA LEU A 169 9.29 -10.00 4.81
C LEU A 169 10.67 -10.12 5.44
N ILE A 170 11.66 -10.52 4.64
CA ILE A 170 13.02 -10.79 5.11
C ILE A 170 14.00 -9.73 4.60
N GLY A 171 15.02 -9.44 5.39
CA GLY A 171 16.09 -8.50 5.02
C GLY A 171 15.70 -7.02 5.03
N VAL A 172 14.53 -6.68 5.58
CA VAL A 172 14.12 -5.27 5.75
C VAL A 172 15.08 -4.57 6.73
N PRO A 173 15.69 -3.43 6.37
CA PRO A 173 16.61 -2.74 7.26
C PRO A 173 15.87 -2.04 8.40
N ASP A 174 16.50 -1.97 9.58
CA ASP A 174 15.93 -1.32 10.77
C ASP A 174 15.56 0.16 10.55
N THR A 175 16.21 0.82 9.58
CA THR A 175 15.95 2.21 9.21
C THR A 175 14.53 2.41 8.66
N VAL A 176 13.82 1.36 8.27
CA VAL A 176 12.38 1.44 7.93
C VAL A 176 11.55 1.94 9.11
N ALA A 177 11.95 1.67 10.36
CA ALA A 177 11.25 2.17 11.54
C ALA A 177 11.46 3.67 11.79
N ASP A 178 12.43 4.32 11.14
CA ASP A 178 12.70 5.74 11.34
C ASP A 178 11.52 6.61 10.88
N PHE A 179 10.83 6.19 9.82
CA PHE A 179 9.73 6.94 9.20
C PHE A 179 8.49 6.07 9.01
N SER A 180 7.31 6.58 9.39
CA SER A 180 6.04 5.87 9.19
C SER A 180 5.77 5.56 7.72
N HIS A 181 6.12 6.49 6.82
CA HIS A 181 5.94 6.34 5.38
C HIS A 181 6.74 5.16 4.79
N SER A 182 7.94 4.91 5.33
CA SER A 182 8.72 3.73 4.97
C SER A 182 8.03 2.45 5.40
N PHE A 183 7.50 2.42 6.62
CA PHE A 183 6.74 1.28 7.13
C PHE A 183 5.43 1.06 6.35
N ASP A 184 4.73 2.14 6.03
CA ASP A 184 3.48 2.13 5.26
C ASP A 184 3.71 1.52 3.86
N SER A 185 4.82 1.86 3.21
CA SER A 185 5.20 1.27 1.92
C SER A 185 5.46 -0.25 2.03
N CYS A 186 6.07 -0.74 3.12
CA CYS A 186 6.25 -2.19 3.33
C CYS A 186 4.90 -2.90 3.54
N ALA A 187 3.98 -2.29 4.29
CA ALA A 187 2.63 -2.83 4.46
C ALA A 187 1.83 -2.81 3.15
N ALA A 188 2.00 -1.78 2.31
CA ALA A 188 1.42 -1.77 0.96
C ALA A 188 1.92 -2.95 0.10
N ALA A 189 3.22 -3.29 0.19
CA ALA A 189 3.78 -4.46 -0.48
C ALA A 189 3.17 -5.79 0.04
N ILE A 190 2.95 -5.92 1.36
CA ILE A 190 2.26 -7.10 1.94
C ILE A 190 0.85 -7.24 1.36
N GLY A 191 0.07 -6.16 1.35
CA GLY A 191 -1.29 -6.16 0.80
C GLY A 191 -1.31 -6.61 -0.66
N ALA A 192 -0.37 -6.11 -1.46
CA ALA A 192 -0.22 -6.48 -2.87
C ALA A 192 0.21 -7.92 -3.08
N TRP A 193 1.17 -8.40 -2.30
CA TRP A 193 1.63 -9.78 -2.39
C TRP A 193 0.51 -10.76 -2.05
N HIS A 194 -0.19 -10.55 -0.94
CA HIS A 194 -1.28 -11.43 -0.51
C HIS A 194 -2.51 -11.35 -1.42
N TRP A 195 -2.65 -10.27 -2.20
CA TRP A 195 -3.66 -10.17 -3.25
C TRP A 195 -3.35 -11.05 -4.46
N LYS A 196 -2.08 -11.11 -4.88
CA LYS A 196 -1.67 -11.79 -6.11
C LYS A 196 -1.32 -13.27 -5.92
N ASP A 197 -0.68 -13.59 -4.80
CA ASP A 197 -0.11 -14.92 -4.57
C ASP A 197 -1.20 -15.89 -4.07
N ASN A 198 -1.39 -16.99 -4.80
CA ASN A 198 -2.45 -17.96 -4.54
C ASN A 198 -2.28 -18.74 -3.23
N ASP A 199 -1.09 -18.73 -2.64
CA ASP A 199 -0.85 -19.35 -1.33
C ASP A 199 -1.41 -18.52 -0.17
N PHE A 200 -1.84 -17.29 -0.45
CA PHE A 200 -2.38 -16.36 0.54
C PHE A 200 -3.85 -16.04 0.25
N VAL A 201 -4.55 -15.72 1.34
CA VAL A 201 -5.92 -15.19 1.28
C VAL A 201 -5.88 -13.77 1.86
N PRO A 202 -6.30 -12.74 1.10
CA PRO A 202 -6.47 -11.40 1.61
C PRO A 202 -7.33 -11.39 2.88
N LYS A 203 -6.95 -10.58 3.88
CA LYS A 203 -7.77 -10.45 5.09
C LYS A 203 -9.05 -9.69 4.80
N TRP A 204 -8.98 -8.78 3.84
CA TRP A 204 -10.10 -8.06 3.29
C TRP A 204 -9.84 -7.75 1.81
N ILE A 205 -10.87 -7.89 0.98
CA ILE A 205 -10.82 -7.51 -0.42
C ILE A 205 -12.17 -6.90 -0.83
N TYR A 206 -12.09 -5.83 -1.60
CA TYR A 206 -13.22 -5.25 -2.30
C TYR A 206 -12.95 -5.28 -3.81
N PRO A 207 -13.70 -6.07 -4.58
CA PRO A 207 -13.44 -6.22 -6.01
C PRO A 207 -13.65 -4.93 -6.80
N ALA A 208 -12.88 -4.79 -7.88
CA ALA A 208 -13.04 -3.75 -8.88
C ALA A 208 -14.45 -3.73 -9.49
N LYS A 209 -14.96 -2.53 -9.75
CA LYS A 209 -16.21 -2.23 -10.46
C LYS A 209 -15.92 -1.32 -11.65
N SER A 210 -15.33 -1.88 -12.69
CA SER A 210 -15.01 -1.16 -13.93
C SER A 210 -16.28 -0.65 -14.64
N PRO A 211 -16.22 0.55 -15.28
CA PRO A 211 -15.02 1.39 -15.46
C PRO A 211 -14.74 2.37 -14.31
N LEU A 212 -15.69 2.58 -13.38
CA LEU A 212 -15.60 3.67 -12.40
C LEU A 212 -14.61 3.40 -11.26
N HIS A 213 -14.50 2.15 -10.82
CA HIS A 213 -13.56 1.71 -9.77
C HIS A 213 -12.73 0.52 -10.28
N PRO A 214 -11.73 0.73 -11.13
CA PRO A 214 -11.12 -0.34 -11.92
C PRO A 214 -10.04 -1.15 -11.19
N TYR A 215 -9.74 -0.83 -9.94
CA TYR A 215 -8.77 -1.55 -9.13
C TYR A 215 -9.47 -2.25 -7.97
N ASP A 216 -9.00 -3.46 -7.66
CA ASP A 216 -9.31 -4.09 -6.40
C ASP A 216 -8.74 -3.24 -5.25
N TYR A 217 -9.41 -3.28 -4.11
CA TYR A 217 -8.90 -2.73 -2.85
C TYR A 217 -8.62 -3.90 -1.92
N CYS A 218 -7.35 -4.15 -1.60
CA CYS A 218 -6.92 -5.28 -0.79
C CYS A 218 -6.22 -4.81 0.48
N CYS A 219 -6.58 -5.41 1.63
CA CYS A 219 -5.93 -5.19 2.91
C CYS A 219 -5.65 -6.52 3.61
#